data_AF-A0A7C4T5Q7-F1
#
_entry.id   AF-A0A7C4T5Q7-F1
#
_cell.length_a   1.000
_cell.length_b   1.000
_cell.length_c   1.000
_cell.angle_alpha   90.00
_cell.angle_beta   90.00
_cell.angle_gamma   90.00
#
_symmetry.space_group_name_H-M   'P 1'
#
loop_
_entity.id
_entity.type
_entity.pdbx_description
1 polymer ?
#
loop_
_entity_poly.entity_id
_entity_poly.type
_entity_poly.pdbx_seq_one_letter_code
_entity_poly.pdbx_strand_id
1 'polypeptide(L)'
;MASDGRGPLLYAYRPIPANPMSIALLILLVAVTFVLGPIAAAPEGLWPLGGLCFLPLALVVLAILAFKPSPMYVYEEGIEISLPFWRRLLGERRYFPWSEVRDVYPSSYEVAGSFMSPFASSAGTLVHVGIGIETKDGRRRLVRFTPGAIRTFRAESPGYQGAMAAIRDRFLRHGEPMVTSARALADREVLAMQAETRKPLVSISGVFLAFFLPPVLVAGILWATTAAGQGITTPLVLGAIVVALIPPVASMVQTLRRSERRNAILTELAKFQESLRERAAGGNPLHEQADGSPPRSR
;
A
#
# COMPACT_ATOMS: atom_id res chain seq x y z
N MET A 1 37.46 7.86 0.90
CA MET A 1 36.02 7.66 1.16
C MET A 1 35.27 8.50 0.14
N ALA A 2 34.64 7.89 -0.86
CA ALA A 2 33.90 8.63 -1.87
C ALA A 2 32.82 9.45 -1.15
N SER A 3 32.86 10.78 -1.30
CA SER A 3 31.72 11.63 -0.95
C SER A 3 30.56 11.13 -1.80
N ASP A 4 29.71 10.28 -1.22
CA ASP A 4 28.51 9.76 -1.85
C ASP A 4 27.79 10.99 -2.44
N GLY A 5 27.67 11.09 -3.77
CA GLY A 5 27.13 12.25 -4.50
C GLY A 5 25.64 12.50 -4.26
N ARG A 6 25.15 12.11 -3.08
CA ARG A 6 23.77 12.18 -2.59
C ARG A 6 23.52 13.45 -1.77
N GLY A 7 24.58 14.10 -1.28
CA GLY A 7 24.49 15.25 -0.39
C GLY A 7 24.05 14.89 1.05
N PRO A 8 23.79 15.88 1.92
CA PRO A 8 23.41 15.64 3.30
C PRO A 8 22.06 14.91 3.42
N LEU A 9 21.93 14.11 4.48
CA LEU A 9 20.68 13.44 4.83
C LEU A 9 19.71 14.44 5.46
N LEU A 10 18.53 14.60 4.86
CA LEU A 10 17.47 15.49 5.31
C LEU A 10 16.46 14.79 6.22
N TYR A 11 16.14 13.53 5.91
CA TYR A 11 15.17 12.77 6.71
C TYR A 11 15.40 11.26 6.61
N ALA A 12 15.14 10.55 7.71
CA ALA A 12 15.20 9.09 7.76
C ALA A 12 13.90 8.52 8.30
N TYR A 13 13.33 7.56 7.59
CA TYR A 13 12.16 6.81 8.01
C TYR A 13 12.49 5.32 8.11
N ARG A 14 12.17 4.72 9.26
CA ARG A 14 12.32 3.28 9.50
C ARG A 14 10.93 2.65 9.63
N PRO A 15 10.44 1.93 8.61
CA PRO A 15 9.15 1.26 8.68
C PRO A 15 9.15 0.16 9.75
N ILE A 16 7.96 -0.15 10.28
CA ILE A 16 7.81 -1.27 11.21
C ILE A 16 8.14 -2.57 10.45
N PRO A 17 8.98 -3.47 11.00
CA PRO A 17 9.49 -4.63 10.26
C PRO A 17 8.41 -5.64 9.87
N ALA A 18 7.33 -5.75 10.66
CA ALA A 18 6.19 -6.62 10.38
C ALA A 18 4.88 -5.93 10.79
N ASN A 19 3.83 -6.14 10.01
CA ASN A 19 2.48 -5.69 10.35
C ASN A 19 2.00 -6.42 11.62
N PRO A 20 1.34 -5.75 12.58
CA PRO A 20 0.69 -6.39 13.73
C PRO A 20 -0.14 -7.65 13.40
N MET A 21 -0.83 -7.68 12.26
CA MET A 21 -1.58 -8.87 11.84
C MET A 21 -0.69 -10.05 11.43
N SER A 22 0.44 -9.80 10.77
CA SER A 22 1.39 -10.87 10.46
C SER A 22 1.96 -11.46 11.75
N ILE A 23 2.18 -10.63 12.77
CA ILE A 23 2.60 -11.08 14.10
C ILE A 23 1.48 -11.86 14.79
N ALA A 24 0.24 -11.38 14.76
CA ALA A 24 -0.91 -12.08 15.34
C ALA A 24 -1.15 -13.45 14.70
N LEU A 25 -1.09 -13.53 13.36
CA LEU A 25 -1.18 -14.79 12.62
C LEU A 25 -0.03 -15.72 12.98
N LEU A 26 1.19 -15.20 13.11
CA LEU A 26 2.35 -15.99 13.55
C LEU A 26 2.12 -16.58 14.95
N ILE A 27 1.66 -15.75 15.91
CA ILE A 27 1.35 -16.21 17.27
C ILE A 27 0.27 -17.30 17.25
N LEU A 28 -0.80 -17.09 16.47
CA LEU A 28 -1.88 -18.07 16.32
C LEU A 28 -1.36 -19.38 15.76
N LEU A 29 -0.58 -19.34 14.68
CA LEU A 29 0.00 -20.56 14.08
C LEU A 29 0.96 -21.25 15.03
N VAL A 30 1.79 -20.51 15.78
CA VAL A 30 2.65 -21.10 16.81
C VAL A 30 1.81 -21.82 17.88
N ALA A 31 0.74 -21.18 18.38
CA ALA A 31 -0.14 -21.81 19.37
C ALA A 31 -0.87 -23.04 18.81
N VAL A 32 -1.41 -22.96 17.60
CA VAL A 32 -2.11 -24.09 16.96
C VAL A 32 -1.14 -25.24 16.68
N THR A 33 0.02 -24.95 16.11
CA THR A 33 0.99 -25.97 15.70
C THR A 33 1.70 -26.60 16.90
N PHE A 34 2.10 -25.83 17.93
CA PHE A 34 2.91 -26.35 19.04
C PHE A 34 2.14 -26.64 20.33
N VAL A 35 0.89 -26.20 20.47
CA VAL A 35 0.09 -26.42 21.68
C VAL A 35 -1.16 -27.25 21.36
N LEU A 36 -2.05 -26.75 20.50
CA LEU A 36 -3.32 -27.42 20.24
C LEU A 36 -3.16 -28.70 19.41
N GLY A 37 -2.28 -28.68 18.40
CA GLY A 37 -1.99 -29.83 17.55
C GLY A 37 -1.51 -31.06 18.33
N PRO A 38 -0.47 -30.96 19.17
CA PRO A 38 -0.01 -32.07 20.01
C PRO A 38 -1.09 -32.61 20.96
N ILE A 39 -1.88 -31.72 21.57
CA ILE A 39 -2.97 -32.11 22.49
C ILE A 39 -4.05 -32.89 21.73
N ALA A 40 -4.44 -32.41 20.55
CA ALA A 40 -5.50 -33.01 19.74
C ALA A 40 -5.09 -34.34 19.08
N ALA A 41 -3.80 -34.51 18.81
CA ALA A 41 -3.25 -35.70 18.15
C ALA A 41 -2.65 -36.73 19.12
N ALA A 42 -2.87 -36.58 20.44
CA ALA A 42 -2.43 -37.55 21.44
C ALA A 42 -3.14 -38.92 21.24
N PRO A 43 -2.44 -40.06 21.41
CA PRO A 43 -1.06 -40.21 21.93
C PRO A 43 0.05 -40.14 20.86
N GLU A 44 -0.32 -40.12 19.56
CA GLU A 44 0.63 -40.18 18.43
C GLU A 44 1.40 -38.86 18.20
N GLY A 45 0.92 -37.75 18.77
CA GLY A 45 1.55 -36.43 18.71
C GLY A 45 1.44 -35.77 17.33
N LEU A 46 2.30 -34.79 17.02
CA LEU A 46 2.35 -34.12 15.70
C LEU A 46 2.91 -35.01 14.58
N TRP A 47 3.28 -36.24 14.91
CA TRP A 47 4.05 -37.14 14.06
C TRP A 47 3.29 -37.91 12.96
N PRO A 48 1.93 -37.97 12.87
CA PRO A 48 1.28 -38.64 11.74
C PRO A 48 1.24 -37.80 10.45
N LEU A 49 1.56 -36.50 10.50
CA LEU A 49 1.62 -35.60 9.32
C LEU A 49 3.05 -35.32 8.82
N GLY A 50 4.08 -35.98 9.35
CA GLY A 50 5.45 -35.96 8.80
C GLY A 50 6.10 -34.57 8.70
N GLY A 51 5.67 -33.61 9.50
CA GLY A 51 6.16 -32.23 9.48
C GLY A 51 5.41 -31.28 8.53
N LEU A 52 4.43 -31.76 7.76
CA LEU A 52 3.55 -30.90 6.93
C LEU A 52 2.75 -29.91 7.78
N CYS A 53 2.49 -30.24 9.05
CA CYS A 53 1.84 -29.34 10.01
C CYS A 53 2.63 -28.06 10.32
N PHE A 54 3.95 -28.04 10.06
CA PHE A 54 4.79 -26.84 10.18
C PHE A 54 4.84 -25.99 8.91
N LEU A 55 4.35 -26.52 7.78
CA LEU A 55 4.41 -25.82 6.49
C LEU A 55 3.72 -24.43 6.55
N PRO A 56 2.50 -24.27 7.12
CA PRO A 56 1.88 -22.94 7.22
C PRO A 56 2.72 -21.96 8.04
N LEU A 57 3.33 -22.43 9.14
CA LEU A 57 4.19 -21.61 9.98
C LEU A 57 5.46 -21.18 9.23
N ALA A 58 6.13 -22.12 8.56
CA ALA A 58 7.31 -21.85 7.75
C ALA A 58 7.00 -20.82 6.63
N LEU A 59 5.86 -20.98 5.95
CA LEU A 59 5.42 -20.05 4.92
C LEU A 59 5.20 -18.64 5.47
N VAL A 60 4.58 -18.49 6.65
CA VAL A 60 4.38 -17.18 7.27
C VAL A 60 5.70 -16.53 7.68
N VAL A 61 6.63 -17.28 8.27
CA VAL A 61 7.95 -16.77 8.63
C VAL A 61 8.73 -16.31 7.38
N LEU A 62 8.75 -17.14 6.33
CA LEU A 62 9.37 -16.79 5.06
C LEU A 62 8.72 -15.54 4.44
N ALA A 63 7.39 -15.43 4.49
CA ALA A 63 6.69 -14.25 4.01
C ALA A 63 7.10 -12.99 4.80
N ILE A 64 7.14 -13.04 6.14
CA ILE A 64 7.56 -11.90 6.97
C ILE A 64 8.97 -11.45 6.60
N LEU A 65 9.90 -12.38 6.41
CA LEU A 65 11.28 -12.07 6.01
C LEU A 65 11.34 -11.49 4.59
N ALA A 66 10.67 -12.11 3.63
CA ALA A 66 10.65 -11.67 2.23
C ALA A 66 10.08 -10.26 2.08
N PHE A 67 9.01 -9.94 2.82
CA PHE A 67 8.34 -8.65 2.77
C PHE A 67 8.92 -7.59 3.74
N LYS A 68 9.99 -7.92 4.49
CA LYS A 68 10.64 -6.99 5.42
C LYS A 68 11.11 -5.73 4.69
N PRO A 69 10.56 -4.54 5.02
CA PRO A 69 10.90 -3.30 4.35
C PRO A 69 12.30 -2.81 4.77
N SER A 70 12.99 -2.13 3.85
CA SER A 70 14.19 -1.36 4.17
C SER A 70 13.83 0.04 4.69
N PRO A 71 14.74 0.71 5.42
CA PRO A 71 14.59 2.13 5.69
C PRO A 71 14.48 2.95 4.40
N MET A 72 13.85 4.12 4.52
CA MET A 72 13.83 5.17 3.51
C MET A 72 14.66 6.35 4.00
N TYR A 73 15.40 6.96 3.09
CA TYR A 73 16.23 8.13 3.37
C TYR A 73 15.97 9.20 2.31
N VAL A 74 15.81 10.43 2.76
CA VAL A 74 15.71 11.62 1.91
C VAL A 74 17.04 12.37 2.03
N TYR A 75 17.73 12.56 0.91
CA TYR A 75 18.97 13.30 0.81
C TYR A 75 18.77 14.57 -0.02
N GLU A 76 19.74 15.47 0.02
CA GLU A 76 19.73 16.72 -0.75
C GLU A 76 19.62 16.49 -2.26
N GLU A 77 20.31 15.46 -2.79
CA GLU A 77 20.39 15.14 -4.22
C GLU A 77 19.50 13.98 -4.66
N GLY A 78 18.76 13.34 -3.74
CA GLY A 78 17.85 12.27 -4.10
C GLY A 78 17.14 11.58 -2.94
N ILE A 79 16.38 10.54 -3.25
CA ILE A 79 15.65 9.73 -2.27
C ILE A 79 15.96 8.25 -2.43
N GLU A 80 16.21 7.59 -1.30
CA GLU A 80 16.31 6.15 -1.21
C GLU A 80 14.99 5.57 -0.72
N ILE A 81 14.28 4.86 -1.60
CA ILE A 81 12.96 4.31 -1.29
C ILE A 81 13.03 3.03 -0.45
N SER A 82 11.99 2.81 0.34
CA SER A 82 11.78 1.54 1.07
C SER A 82 11.40 0.43 0.10
N LEU A 83 12.19 -0.65 0.06
CA LEU A 83 11.91 -1.88 -0.71
C LEU A 83 11.83 -3.11 0.20
N PRO A 84 10.95 -4.08 -0.09
CA PRO A 84 10.92 -5.36 0.58
C PRO A 84 12.20 -6.16 0.28
N PHE A 85 12.59 -7.06 1.18
CA PHE A 85 13.80 -7.86 1.07
C PHE A 85 13.93 -8.62 -0.26
N TRP A 86 12.86 -9.25 -0.74
CA TRP A 86 12.91 -9.99 -2.00
C TRP A 86 13.26 -9.11 -3.21
N ARG A 87 12.78 -7.87 -3.28
CA ARG A 87 13.13 -6.92 -4.34
C ARG A 87 14.57 -6.44 -4.25
N ARG A 88 15.07 -6.31 -3.01
CA ARG A 88 16.48 -6.01 -2.76
C ARG A 88 17.38 -7.13 -3.24
N LEU A 89 16.97 -8.38 -3.02
CA LEU A 89 17.70 -9.55 -3.50
C LEU A 89 17.76 -9.60 -5.03
N LEU A 90 16.71 -9.15 -5.71
CA LEU A 90 16.67 -8.99 -7.17
C LEU A 90 17.47 -7.78 -7.69
N GLY A 91 18.16 -7.03 -6.82
CA GLY A 91 18.96 -5.87 -7.22
C GLY A 91 18.15 -4.67 -7.69
N GLU A 92 16.88 -4.55 -7.29
CA GLU A 92 16.05 -3.43 -7.73
C GLU A 92 16.59 -2.09 -7.20
N ARG A 93 16.67 -1.09 -8.08
CA ARG A 93 17.18 0.24 -7.77
C ARG A 93 16.39 0.90 -6.63
N ARG A 94 17.10 1.39 -5.62
CA ARG A 94 16.52 2.04 -4.43
C ARG A 94 16.70 3.54 -4.42
N TYR A 95 17.83 4.03 -4.91
CA TYR A 95 18.16 5.44 -4.91
C TYR A 95 17.74 6.11 -6.22
N PHE A 96 17.00 7.20 -6.11
CA PHE A 96 16.53 8.03 -7.21
C PHE A 96 17.04 9.45 -7.01
N PRO A 97 18.00 9.92 -7.83
CA PRO A 97 18.45 11.31 -7.75
C PRO A 97 17.34 12.24 -8.23
N TRP A 98 17.23 13.43 -7.64
CA TRP A 98 16.18 14.38 -8.00
C TRP A 98 16.27 14.81 -9.46
N SER A 99 17.46 14.82 -10.04
CA SER A 99 17.70 15.09 -11.47
C SER A 99 17.00 14.11 -12.41
N GLU A 100 16.71 12.89 -11.98
CA GLU A 100 15.98 11.88 -12.77
C GLU A 100 14.47 11.86 -12.45
N VAL A 101 14.06 12.54 -11.38
CA VAL A 101 12.67 12.61 -10.95
C VAL A 101 11.98 13.76 -11.68
N ARG A 102 10.79 13.47 -12.22
CA ARG A 102 9.92 14.45 -12.90
C ARG A 102 8.87 15.02 -11.95
N ASP A 103 8.22 14.15 -11.18
CA ASP A 103 7.17 14.54 -10.25
C ASP A 103 7.33 13.82 -8.90
N VAL A 104 7.18 14.56 -7.81
CA VAL A 104 7.03 14.05 -6.44
C VAL A 104 5.75 14.63 -5.86
N TYR A 105 4.83 13.77 -5.41
CA TYR A 105 3.52 14.22 -4.93
C TYR A 105 2.97 13.31 -3.82
N PRO A 106 2.05 13.82 -2.98
CA PRO A 106 1.25 12.98 -2.10
C PRO A 106 0.53 11.92 -2.90
N SER A 107 0.76 10.63 -2.61
CA SER A 107 0.05 9.55 -3.29
C SER A 107 -0.79 8.79 -2.28
N SER A 108 -2.09 8.71 -2.52
CA SER A 108 -2.94 7.80 -1.78
C SER A 108 -2.78 6.39 -2.33
N TYR A 109 -2.76 5.41 -1.43
CA TYR A 109 -2.82 4.01 -1.78
C TYR A 109 -3.80 3.30 -0.88
N GLU A 110 -4.57 2.42 -1.50
CA GLU A 110 -5.35 1.43 -0.75
C GLU A 110 -4.47 0.23 -0.45
N VAL A 111 -4.41 -0.11 0.83
CA VAL A 111 -4.27 -1.52 1.17
C VAL A 111 -5.68 -2.06 1.12
N ALA A 112 -5.99 -2.81 0.06
CA ALA A 112 -7.28 -3.47 -0.05
C ALA A 112 -7.52 -4.23 1.26
N GLY A 113 -8.61 -3.89 1.95
CA GLY A 113 -9.01 -4.52 3.20
C GLY A 113 -9.15 -6.03 3.04
N SER A 114 -9.22 -6.55 1.81
CA SER A 114 -9.14 -7.98 1.50
C SER A 114 -7.92 -8.71 2.07
N PHE A 115 -6.80 -8.02 2.32
CA PHE A 115 -5.65 -8.60 3.04
C PHE A 115 -5.84 -8.64 4.58
N MET A 116 -6.79 -7.87 5.12
CA MET A 116 -7.05 -7.72 6.56
C MET A 116 -8.34 -8.44 6.99
N SER A 117 -9.37 -8.41 6.15
CA SER A 117 -10.65 -9.12 6.22
C SER A 117 -11.51 -8.66 5.03
N PRO A 118 -12.16 -9.57 4.29
CA PRO A 118 -13.15 -9.20 3.28
C PRO A 118 -14.24 -8.24 3.83
N PHE A 119 -14.57 -8.34 5.13
CA PHE A 119 -15.52 -7.46 5.82
C PHE A 119 -14.93 -6.10 6.22
N ALA A 120 -13.62 -6.00 6.46
CA ALA A 120 -12.96 -4.69 6.64
C ALA A 120 -12.93 -3.89 5.32
N SER A 121 -13.01 -4.59 4.17
CA SER A 121 -13.06 -3.96 2.86
C SER A 121 -14.43 -3.35 2.50
N SER A 122 -15.53 -3.76 3.16
CA SER A 122 -16.88 -3.25 2.85
C SER A 122 -17.18 -1.88 3.44
N ALA A 123 -16.41 -1.45 4.45
CA ALA A 123 -16.61 -0.19 5.17
C ALA A 123 -15.94 1.05 4.53
N GLY A 124 -15.35 0.93 3.33
CA GLY A 124 -14.61 2.03 2.72
C GLY A 124 -13.19 2.15 3.25
N THR A 125 -12.42 1.07 3.06
CA THR A 125 -10.96 0.90 3.20
C THR A 125 -10.14 2.16 3.54
N LEU A 126 -9.39 2.07 4.65
CA LEU A 126 -8.33 2.98 5.07
C LEU A 126 -7.48 3.43 3.88
N VAL A 127 -7.71 4.66 3.41
CA VAL A 127 -6.85 5.30 2.43
C VAL A 127 -5.59 5.72 3.18
N HIS A 128 -4.46 5.13 2.80
CA HIS A 128 -3.17 5.50 3.35
C HIS A 128 -2.51 6.52 2.45
N VAL A 129 -1.82 7.47 3.05
CA VAL A 129 -1.01 8.43 2.30
C VAL A 129 0.44 7.95 2.28
N GLY A 130 1.03 8.02 1.09
CA GLY A 130 2.42 7.82 0.82
C GLY A 130 2.95 8.85 -0.17
N ILE A 131 4.10 8.58 -0.75
CA ILE A 131 4.76 9.50 -1.69
C ILE A 131 4.85 8.83 -3.04
N GLY A 132 4.26 9.47 -4.05
CA GLY A 132 4.42 9.09 -5.45
C GLY A 132 5.66 9.74 -6.02
N ILE A 133 6.48 8.95 -6.70
CA ILE A 133 7.66 9.40 -7.44
C ILE A 133 7.49 8.96 -8.88
N GLU A 134 7.55 9.90 -9.81
CA GLU A 134 7.60 9.62 -11.24
C GLU A 134 8.95 10.04 -11.80
N THR A 135 9.66 9.12 -12.43
CA THR A 135 10.92 9.42 -13.11
C THR A 135 10.66 9.99 -14.51
N LYS A 136 11.64 10.68 -15.08
CA LYS A 136 11.61 11.17 -16.47
C LYS A 136 11.33 10.06 -17.50
N ASP A 137 11.78 8.85 -17.23
CA ASP A 137 11.51 7.65 -18.05
C ASP A 137 10.07 7.10 -17.91
N GLY A 138 9.18 7.80 -17.21
CA GLY A 138 7.78 7.40 -17.01
C GLY A 138 7.55 6.30 -15.96
N ARG A 139 8.60 5.83 -15.26
CA ARG A 139 8.43 4.85 -14.17
C ARG A 139 7.79 5.51 -12.96
N ARG A 140 6.77 4.85 -12.42
CA ARG A 140 6.10 5.27 -11.19
C ARG A 140 6.54 4.39 -10.02
N ARG A 141 6.82 5.01 -8.89
CA ARG A 141 7.13 4.34 -7.62
C ARG A 141 6.29 4.96 -6.51
N LEU A 142 5.77 4.08 -5.65
CA LEU A 142 4.99 4.47 -4.48
C LEU A 142 5.80 4.11 -3.24
N VAL A 143 6.09 5.12 -2.43
CA VAL A 143 6.70 4.93 -1.12
C VAL A 143 5.61 4.86 -0.07
N ARG A 144 5.49 3.69 0.56
CA ARG A 144 4.46 3.40 1.56
C ARG A 144 4.97 3.71 2.96
N PHE A 145 4.07 4.20 3.80
CA PHE A 145 4.35 4.50 5.20
C PHE A 145 3.45 3.69 6.11
N THR A 146 4.01 3.12 7.17
CA THR A 146 3.24 2.42 8.19
C THR A 146 2.34 3.42 8.93
N PRO A 147 1.03 3.16 9.02
CA PRO A 147 0.11 3.98 9.80
C PRO A 147 0.55 4.01 11.27
N GLY A 148 0.40 5.16 11.93
CA GLY A 148 0.58 5.24 13.39
C GLY A 148 -0.51 4.41 14.07
N ALA A 149 -0.12 3.36 14.78
CA ALA A 149 -0.99 2.25 15.19
C ALA A 149 -2.21 2.61 16.07
N ILE A 150 -2.39 3.85 16.54
CA ILE A 150 -3.46 4.21 17.51
C ILE A 150 -4.01 5.63 17.23
N ARG A 151 -3.93 6.13 15.99
CA ARG A 151 -4.70 7.31 15.58
C ARG A 151 -5.64 6.89 14.45
N THR A 152 -6.68 6.17 14.84
CA THR A 152 -7.91 6.04 14.06
C THR A 152 -8.22 7.40 13.41
N PHE A 153 -8.39 7.41 12.09
CA PHE A 153 -8.81 8.55 11.26
C PHE A 153 -7.78 9.56 10.74
N ARG A 154 -6.47 9.46 11.02
CA ARG A 154 -5.48 10.26 10.24
C ARG A 154 -4.89 9.44 9.09
N ALA A 155 -5.22 9.82 7.87
CA ALA A 155 -4.67 9.23 6.64
C ALA A 155 -3.13 9.42 6.54
N GLU A 156 -2.58 10.40 7.26
CA GLU A 156 -1.18 10.81 7.21
C GLU A 156 -0.41 10.34 8.45
N SER A 157 0.63 9.53 8.24
CA SER A 157 1.52 9.06 9.31
C SER A 157 2.58 10.12 9.67
N PRO A 158 3.14 10.10 10.90
CA PRO A 158 4.26 10.98 11.26
C PRO A 158 5.47 10.82 10.33
N GLY A 159 5.73 9.57 9.89
CA GLY A 159 6.79 9.29 8.92
C GLY A 159 6.55 9.96 7.57
N TYR A 160 5.30 9.92 7.08
CA TYR A 160 4.90 10.60 5.85
C TYR A 160 5.04 12.12 5.97
N GLN A 161 4.54 12.69 7.07
CA GLN A 161 4.60 14.14 7.31
C GLN A 161 6.04 14.65 7.36
N GLY A 162 6.92 13.95 8.09
CA GLY A 162 8.33 14.31 8.16
C GLY A 162 9.04 14.21 6.80
N ALA A 163 8.80 13.12 6.05
CA ALA A 163 9.39 12.94 4.74
C ALA A 163 8.91 14.00 3.73
N MET A 164 7.60 14.27 3.66
CA MET A 164 7.06 15.28 2.74
C MET A 164 7.49 16.70 3.11
N ALA A 165 7.61 17.02 4.41
CA ALA A 165 8.13 18.31 4.85
C ALA A 165 9.57 18.51 4.39
N ALA A 166 10.44 17.50 4.58
CA ALA A 166 11.84 17.55 4.15
C ALA A 166 11.98 17.69 2.62
N ILE A 167 11.15 16.98 1.85
CA ILE A 167 11.15 17.08 0.39
C ILE A 167 10.67 18.46 -0.05
N ARG A 168 9.53 18.95 0.47
CA ARG A 168 9.02 20.28 0.15
C ARG A 168 10.03 21.37 0.43
N ASP A 169 10.63 21.35 1.62
CA ASP A 169 11.65 22.30 2.02
C ASP A 169 12.84 22.29 1.05
N ARG A 170 13.35 21.11 0.68
CA ARG A 170 14.42 20.99 -0.31
C ARG A 170 14.03 21.61 -1.66
N PHE A 171 12.87 21.27 -2.21
CA PHE A 171 12.45 21.80 -3.51
C PHE A 171 12.25 23.32 -3.47
N LEU A 172 11.66 23.84 -2.39
CA LEU A 172 11.52 25.27 -2.15
C LEU A 172 12.88 25.99 -2.07
N ARG A 173 13.85 25.43 -1.32
CA ARG A 173 15.20 26.02 -1.17
C ARG A 173 15.96 26.14 -2.49
N HIS A 174 15.73 25.21 -3.42
CA HIS A 174 16.35 25.22 -4.76
C HIS A 174 15.51 25.92 -5.83
N GLY A 175 14.31 26.43 -5.49
CA GLY A 175 13.40 27.04 -6.45
C GLY A 175 12.91 26.07 -7.53
N GLU A 176 12.93 24.77 -7.26
CA GLU A 176 12.49 23.73 -8.18
C GLU A 176 11.04 23.33 -7.86
N PRO A 177 10.15 23.13 -8.86
CA PRO A 177 8.83 22.57 -8.63
C PRO A 177 8.93 21.07 -8.32
N MET A 178 8.15 20.58 -7.35
CA MET A 178 8.01 19.15 -7.11
C MET A 178 7.14 18.48 -8.17
N VAL A 179 6.19 19.19 -8.77
CA VAL A 179 5.29 18.65 -9.80
C VAL A 179 5.36 19.51 -11.05
N THR A 180 5.88 18.93 -12.14
CA THR A 180 5.98 19.61 -13.44
C THR A 180 4.85 19.22 -14.39
N SER A 181 4.24 18.05 -14.18
CA SER A 181 3.24 17.48 -15.09
C SER A 181 1.77 17.73 -14.70
N ALA A 182 1.48 18.64 -13.76
CA ALA A 182 0.12 18.81 -13.24
C ALA A 182 -0.83 19.37 -14.30
N ARG A 183 -1.96 18.68 -14.53
CA ARG A 183 -3.04 19.19 -15.39
C ARG A 183 -3.84 20.26 -14.65
N ALA A 184 -4.14 21.37 -15.32
CA ALA A 184 -5.11 22.34 -14.82
C ALA A 184 -6.52 21.72 -14.87
N LEU A 185 -7.19 21.64 -13.72
CA LEU A 185 -8.53 21.10 -13.56
C LEU A 185 -9.50 22.22 -13.18
N ALA A 186 -10.70 22.21 -13.76
CA ALA A 186 -11.78 23.08 -13.32
C ALA A 186 -12.46 22.53 -12.06
N ASP A 187 -13.06 23.38 -11.22
CA ASP A 187 -13.71 22.95 -9.97
C ASP A 187 -14.77 21.86 -10.17
N ARG A 188 -15.55 21.97 -11.25
CA ARG A 188 -16.53 20.94 -11.64
C ARG A 188 -15.88 19.58 -11.92
N GLU A 189 -14.70 19.58 -12.53
CA GLU A 189 -13.96 18.36 -12.85
C GLU A 189 -13.37 17.76 -11.58
N VAL A 190 -12.84 18.60 -10.67
CA VAL A 190 -12.35 18.16 -9.36
C VAL A 190 -13.47 17.49 -8.56
N LEU A 191 -14.66 18.11 -8.49
CA LEU A 191 -15.82 17.55 -7.78
C LEU A 191 -16.29 16.22 -8.40
N ALA A 192 -16.33 16.13 -9.73
CA ALA A 192 -16.68 14.89 -10.44
C ALA A 192 -15.67 13.77 -10.17
N MET A 193 -14.37 14.09 -10.23
CA MET A 193 -13.29 13.14 -9.90
C MET A 193 -13.36 12.68 -8.44
N GLN A 194 -13.63 13.60 -7.49
CA GLN A 194 -13.82 13.25 -6.09
C GLN A 194 -15.03 12.33 -5.88
N ALA A 195 -16.16 12.62 -6.54
CA ALA A 195 -17.35 11.77 -6.46
C ALA A 195 -17.07 10.35 -6.98
N GLU A 196 -16.33 10.21 -8.07
CA GLU A 196 -15.92 8.91 -8.61
C GLU A 196 -15.05 8.12 -7.62
N THR A 197 -14.09 8.78 -6.96
CA THR A 197 -13.19 8.13 -6.00
C THR A 197 -13.91 7.64 -4.73
N ARG A 198 -15.07 8.21 -4.38
CA ARG A 198 -15.87 7.80 -3.23
C ARG A 198 -16.71 6.54 -3.47
N LYS A 199 -16.79 6.05 -4.71
CA LYS A 199 -17.54 4.83 -5.01
C LYS A 199 -16.89 3.59 -4.36
N PRO A 200 -17.69 2.68 -3.78
CA PRO A 200 -17.16 1.46 -3.18
C PRO A 200 -16.48 0.57 -4.22
N LEU A 201 -15.32 0.00 -3.87
CA LEU A 201 -14.56 -0.86 -4.78
C LEU A 201 -15.30 -2.17 -5.10
N VAL A 202 -15.97 -2.72 -4.10
CA VAL A 202 -16.72 -3.98 -4.17
C VAL A 202 -18.06 -3.76 -3.50
N SER A 203 -19.13 -4.28 -4.10
CA SER A 203 -20.42 -4.30 -3.43
C SER A 203 -20.39 -5.26 -2.25
N ILE A 204 -21.20 -4.99 -1.21
CA ILE A 204 -21.37 -5.90 -0.08
C ILE A 204 -21.75 -7.31 -0.58
N SER A 205 -22.66 -7.39 -1.55
CA SER A 205 -23.05 -8.65 -2.20
C SER A 205 -21.86 -9.41 -2.82
N GLY A 206 -20.92 -8.70 -3.45
CA GLY A 206 -19.72 -9.31 -4.03
C GLY A 206 -18.78 -9.91 -2.98
N VAL A 207 -18.69 -9.27 -1.81
CA VAL A 207 -17.92 -9.80 -0.66
C VAL A 207 -18.54 -11.08 -0.13
N PHE A 208 -19.87 -11.08 0.09
CA PHE A 208 -20.60 -12.27 0.53
C PHE A 208 -20.41 -13.43 -0.44
N LEU A 209 -20.56 -13.18 -1.74
CA LEU A 209 -20.42 -14.22 -2.76
C LEU A 209 -18.99 -14.78 -2.79
N ALA A 210 -17.96 -13.93 -2.71
CA ALA A 210 -16.57 -14.39 -2.71
C ALA A 210 -16.21 -15.25 -1.48
N PHE A 211 -16.90 -15.08 -0.35
CA PHE A 211 -16.60 -15.80 0.89
C PHE A 211 -17.41 -17.08 1.07
N PHE A 212 -18.71 -17.04 0.76
CA PHE A 212 -19.61 -18.17 0.98
C PHE A 212 -19.72 -19.11 -0.22
N LEU A 213 -19.44 -18.63 -1.44
CA LEU A 213 -19.51 -19.49 -2.63
C LEU A 213 -18.45 -20.61 -2.62
N PRO A 214 -17.20 -20.42 -2.18
CA PRO A 214 -16.20 -21.50 -2.14
C PRO A 214 -16.63 -22.74 -1.34
N PRO A 215 -17.04 -22.66 -0.05
CA PRO A 215 -17.48 -23.85 0.68
C PRO A 215 -18.75 -24.46 0.09
N VAL A 216 -19.67 -23.65 -0.46
CA VAL A 216 -20.88 -24.14 -1.14
C VAL A 216 -20.53 -24.91 -2.41
N LEU A 217 -19.57 -24.43 -3.20
CA LEU A 217 -19.08 -25.13 -4.39
C LEU A 217 -18.41 -26.46 -4.03
N VAL A 218 -17.54 -26.47 -3.02
CA VAL A 218 -16.89 -27.71 -2.56
C VAL A 218 -17.96 -28.71 -2.10
N ALA A 219 -18.88 -28.29 -1.23
CA ALA A 219 -19.94 -29.16 -0.72
C ALA A 219 -20.85 -29.67 -1.86
N GLY A 220 -21.23 -28.81 -2.80
CA GLY A 220 -22.08 -29.16 -3.93
C GLY A 220 -21.42 -30.15 -4.89
N ILE A 221 -20.12 -29.97 -5.21
CA ILE A 221 -19.36 -30.89 -6.06
C ILE A 221 -19.25 -32.26 -5.38
N LEU A 222 -18.88 -32.29 -4.10
CA LEU A 222 -18.76 -33.56 -3.35
C LEU A 222 -20.11 -34.27 -3.25
N TRP A 223 -21.19 -33.55 -2.93
CA TRP A 223 -22.53 -34.10 -2.86
C TRP A 223 -22.99 -34.69 -4.20
N ALA A 224 -22.82 -33.94 -5.30
CA ALA A 224 -23.18 -34.42 -6.64
C ALA A 224 -22.39 -35.69 -7.03
N THR A 225 -21.12 -35.75 -6.66
CA THR A 225 -20.27 -36.92 -6.96
C THR A 225 -20.71 -38.15 -6.16
N THR A 226 -21.06 -37.97 -4.87
CA THR A 226 -21.62 -39.04 -4.05
C THR A 226 -23.00 -39.49 -4.55
N ALA A 227 -23.85 -38.56 -4.98
CA ALA A 227 -25.18 -38.86 -5.52
C ALA A 227 -25.09 -39.65 -6.84
N ALA A 228 -24.01 -39.45 -7.62
CA ALA A 228 -23.71 -40.22 -8.81
C ALA A 228 -23.07 -41.60 -8.52
N GLY A 229 -22.95 -42.00 -7.24
CA GLY A 229 -22.38 -43.28 -6.83
C GLY A 229 -20.86 -43.38 -6.97
N GLN A 230 -20.17 -42.26 -7.18
CA GLN A 230 -18.70 -42.22 -7.29
C GLN A 230 -18.07 -42.01 -5.91
N GLY A 231 -16.95 -42.70 -5.66
CA GLY A 231 -16.17 -42.52 -4.43
C GLY A 231 -15.49 -41.15 -4.39
N ILE A 232 -15.44 -40.54 -3.20
CA ILE A 232 -14.68 -39.30 -2.99
C ILE A 232 -13.19 -39.64 -3.02
N THR A 233 -12.48 -39.16 -4.04
CA THR A 233 -11.04 -39.36 -4.18
C THR A 233 -10.29 -38.05 -3.94
N THR A 234 -9.02 -38.15 -3.51
CA THR A 234 -8.13 -37.00 -3.32
C THR A 234 -8.05 -36.06 -4.55
N PRO A 235 -7.91 -36.53 -5.81
CA PRO A 235 -7.89 -35.65 -6.97
C PRO A 235 -9.22 -34.89 -7.18
N LEU A 236 -10.37 -35.52 -6.86
CA LEU A 236 -11.66 -34.85 -6.93
C LEU A 236 -11.75 -33.70 -5.92
N VAL A 237 -11.33 -33.94 -4.67
CA VAL A 237 -11.31 -32.92 -3.62
C VAL A 237 -10.41 -31.75 -4.02
N LEU A 238 -9.21 -32.05 -4.54
CA LEU A 238 -8.30 -31.01 -5.04
C LEU A 238 -8.91 -30.22 -6.21
N GLY A 239 -9.54 -30.90 -7.17
CA GLY A 239 -10.25 -30.26 -8.27
C GLY A 239 -11.39 -29.35 -7.78
N ALA A 240 -12.18 -29.80 -6.80
CA ALA A 240 -13.24 -29.02 -6.20
C ALA A 240 -12.71 -27.76 -5.49
N ILE A 241 -11.58 -27.87 -4.78
CA ILE A 241 -10.90 -26.72 -4.16
C ILE A 241 -10.43 -25.74 -5.24
N VAL A 242 -9.80 -26.21 -6.32
CA VAL A 242 -9.34 -25.35 -7.42
C VAL A 242 -10.51 -24.59 -8.04
N VAL A 243 -11.64 -25.26 -8.30
CA VAL A 243 -12.85 -24.62 -8.82
C VAL A 243 -13.42 -23.60 -7.83
N ALA A 244 -13.44 -23.94 -6.54
CA ALA A 244 -13.91 -23.07 -5.47
C ALA A 244 -13.04 -21.81 -5.27
N LEU A 245 -11.78 -21.82 -5.72
CA LEU A 245 -10.88 -20.66 -5.69
C LEU A 245 -11.13 -19.68 -6.85
N ILE A 246 -11.85 -20.07 -7.90
CA ILE A 246 -12.10 -19.19 -9.06
C ILE A 246 -12.86 -17.91 -8.65
N PRO A 247 -13.98 -17.95 -7.91
CA PRO A 247 -14.70 -16.75 -7.49
C PRO A 247 -13.87 -15.74 -6.67
N PRO A 248 -13.14 -16.13 -5.61
CA PRO A 248 -12.34 -15.17 -4.84
C PRO A 248 -11.20 -14.58 -5.68
N VAL A 249 -10.55 -15.36 -6.55
CA VAL A 249 -9.51 -14.84 -7.45
C VAL A 249 -10.09 -13.82 -8.43
N ALA A 250 -11.23 -14.12 -9.07
CA ALA A 250 -11.90 -13.20 -9.98
C ALA A 250 -12.29 -11.89 -9.30
N SER A 251 -12.84 -11.97 -8.08
CA SER A 251 -13.18 -10.82 -7.24
C SER A 251 -11.95 -9.96 -6.90
N MET A 252 -10.83 -10.58 -6.54
CA MET A 252 -9.57 -9.88 -6.28
C MET A 252 -9.07 -9.15 -7.52
N VAL A 253 -9.07 -9.80 -8.69
CA VAL A 253 -8.63 -9.19 -9.96
C VAL A 253 -9.51 -7.98 -10.32
N GLN A 254 -10.83 -8.08 -10.18
CA GLN A 254 -11.74 -6.98 -10.45
C GLN A 254 -11.50 -5.81 -9.48
N THR A 255 -11.28 -6.11 -8.20
CA THR A 255 -10.99 -5.11 -7.17
C THR A 255 -9.69 -4.38 -7.45
N LEU A 256 -8.64 -5.11 -7.87
CA LEU A 256 -7.35 -4.54 -8.25
C LEU A 256 -7.50 -3.56 -9.41
N ARG A 257 -8.18 -3.95 -10.50
CA ARG A 257 -8.42 -3.07 -11.65
C ARG A 257 -9.18 -1.79 -11.29
N ARG A 258 -10.18 -1.91 -10.39
CA ARG A 258 -10.93 -0.74 -9.90
C ARG A 258 -10.05 0.17 -9.04
N SER A 259 -9.23 -0.40 -8.17
CA SER A 259 -8.27 0.35 -7.35
C SER A 259 -7.23 1.06 -8.23
N GLU A 260 -6.71 0.42 -9.28
CA GLU A 260 -5.78 1.04 -10.24
C GLU A 260 -6.40 2.27 -10.93
N ARG A 261 -7.64 2.15 -11.42
CA ARG A 261 -8.37 3.28 -12.03
C ARG A 261 -8.58 4.41 -11.02
N ARG A 262 -8.95 4.08 -9.79
CA ARG A 262 -9.15 5.07 -8.73
C ARG A 262 -7.85 5.77 -8.36
N ASN A 263 -6.75 5.03 -8.23
CA ASN A 263 -5.42 5.57 -7.93
C ASN A 263 -4.92 6.50 -9.04
N ALA A 264 -5.28 6.25 -10.31
CA ALA A 264 -4.98 7.18 -11.40
C ALA A 264 -5.68 8.53 -11.21
N ILE A 265 -6.97 8.52 -10.86
CA ILE A 265 -7.73 9.76 -10.57
C ILE A 265 -7.14 10.48 -9.35
N LEU A 266 -6.87 9.75 -8.27
CA LEU A 266 -6.29 10.31 -7.06
C LEU A 266 -4.88 10.89 -7.29
N THR A 267 -4.10 10.28 -8.17
CA THR A 267 -2.78 10.79 -8.59
C THR A 267 -2.91 12.14 -9.29
N GLU A 268 -3.83 12.27 -10.25
CA GLU A 268 -4.05 13.55 -10.96
C GLU A 268 -4.54 14.65 -10.00
N LEU A 269 -5.48 14.32 -9.12
CA LEU A 269 -5.96 15.24 -8.09
C LEU A 269 -4.84 15.69 -7.15
N ALA A 270 -3.96 14.77 -6.74
CA ALA A 270 -2.86 15.11 -5.84
C ALA A 270 -1.78 15.98 -6.51
N LYS A 271 -1.44 15.70 -7.77
CA LYS A 271 -0.55 16.54 -8.57
C LYS A 271 -1.12 17.96 -8.72
N PHE A 272 -2.40 18.07 -9.05
CA PHE A 272 -3.08 19.36 -9.14
C PHE A 272 -3.04 20.12 -7.80
N GLN A 273 -3.42 19.47 -6.70
CA GLN A 273 -3.40 20.09 -5.37
C GLN A 273 -1.99 20.53 -4.93
N GLU A 274 -0.95 19.73 -5.20
CA GLU A 274 0.41 20.10 -4.85
C GLU A 274 0.91 21.29 -5.69
N SER A 275 0.62 21.32 -7.00
CA SER A 275 0.95 22.48 -7.85
C SER A 275 0.23 23.77 -7.44
N LEU A 276 -1.01 23.69 -6.93
CA LEU A 276 -1.71 24.85 -6.34
C LEU A 276 -1.02 25.32 -5.06
N ARG A 277 -0.56 24.39 -4.21
CA ARG A 277 0.18 24.72 -2.99
C ARG A 277 1.51 25.40 -3.32
N GLU A 278 2.24 24.91 -4.31
CA GLU A 278 3.49 25.53 -4.78
C GLU A 278 3.28 26.94 -5.29
N ARG A 279 2.21 27.18 -6.07
CA ARG A 279 1.86 28.53 -6.54
C ARG A 279 1.52 29.47 -5.39
N ALA A 280 0.79 28.99 -4.38
CA ALA A 280 0.48 29.77 -3.19
C ALA A 280 1.74 30.08 -2.36
N ALA A 281 2.67 29.14 -2.26
CA ALA A 281 3.95 29.31 -1.55
C ALA A 281 4.94 30.20 -2.30
N GLY A 282 5.02 30.09 -3.63
CA GLY A 282 5.86 30.92 -4.49
C GLY A 282 5.28 32.33 -4.77
N GLY A 283 4.00 32.54 -4.47
CA GLY A 283 3.30 33.82 -4.64
C GLY A 283 3.49 34.84 -3.52
N ASN A 284 4.32 34.55 -2.49
CA ASN A 284 4.65 35.54 -1.47
C ASN A 284 6.10 35.38 -0.98
N PRO A 285 7.03 36.07 -1.64
CA PRO A 285 7.80 37.09 -0.92
C PRO A 285 8.02 38.35 -1.79
N LEU A 286 7.87 39.55 -1.21
CA LEU A 286 8.15 40.91 -1.76
C LEU A 286 6.96 41.74 -2.30
N HIS A 287 5.88 41.91 -1.53
CA HIS A 287 4.99 43.07 -1.74
C HIS A 287 4.64 43.87 -0.48
N GLU A 288 5.50 43.80 0.54
CA GLU A 288 5.37 44.67 1.72
C GLU A 288 6.75 45.18 2.19
N GLN A 289 7.52 45.72 1.26
CA GLN A 289 8.50 46.75 1.57
C GLN A 289 7.96 48.07 1.04
N ALA A 290 7.20 48.72 1.92
CA ALA A 290 7.03 50.16 2.04
C ALA A 290 7.12 50.97 0.73
N ASP A 291 5.96 51.21 0.13
CA ASP A 291 5.70 52.47 -0.56
C ASP A 291 5.87 53.60 0.48
N GLY A 292 7.11 54.02 0.67
CA GLY A 292 7.52 55.18 1.45
C GLY A 292 7.17 56.45 0.69
N SER A 293 5.88 56.69 0.48
CA SER A 293 5.38 58.00 0.09
C SER A 293 5.41 58.93 1.31
N PRO A 294 6.20 60.03 1.31
CA PRO A 294 6.23 60.96 2.43
C PRO A 294 4.92 61.76 2.52
N PRO A 295 4.54 62.23 3.71
CA PRO A 295 3.28 62.94 3.91
C PRO A 295 3.29 64.27 3.16
N ARG A 296 2.24 64.52 2.36
CA ARG A 296 1.98 65.84 1.80
C ARG A 296 1.60 66.80 2.93
N SER A 297 2.51 67.73 3.24
CA SER A 297 2.20 68.97 3.93
C SER A 297 2.23 70.13 2.93
N ARG A 298 1.05 70.65 2.60
CA ARG A 298 0.72 72.08 2.43
C ARG A 298 -0.76 72.22 2.12
#